data_AF-A0A939XNQ3-F1
#
_entry.id   AF-A0A939XNQ3-F1
#
_cell.length_a   1.000
_cell.length_b   1.000
_cell.length_c   1.000
_cell.angle_alpha   90.00
_cell.angle_beta   90.00
_cell.angle_gamma   90.00
#
_symmetry.space_group_name_H-M   'P 1'
#
loop_
_entity.id
_entity.type
_entity.pdbx_description
1 polymer ?
#
loop_
_entity_poly.entity_id
_entity_poly.type
_entity_poly.pdbx_seq_one_letter_code
_entity_poly.pdbx_strand_id
1 'polypeptide(L)'
;NFSGWFSYTLSWSENKIDGINNNDWYTASNDRRHDISIVAMYKLNHKWDLSATWVYTSGQALTAPSAKYDIDEWTHYYFAEHNGYRAPAYHRLDFGINNTKERPKYTRIWSFGVYNLYNHYNPYVITFENDDTKPSGTRTEQYSLFGIIPSVTYTIKF
;
A
#
# COMPACT_ATOMS: atom_id res chain seq x y z
N ASN A 1 20.87 -22.07 -3.36
CA ASN A 1 20.67 -21.35 -4.65
C ASN A 1 19.74 -20.17 -4.45
N PHE A 2 20.16 -18.98 -4.88
CA PHE A 2 19.38 -17.74 -4.81
C PHE A 2 18.78 -17.44 -6.19
N SER A 3 17.54 -16.98 -6.24
CA SER A 3 16.87 -16.45 -7.42
C SER A 3 15.94 -15.31 -7.04
N GLY A 4 15.59 -14.46 -7.99
CA GLY A 4 14.75 -13.30 -7.72
C GLY A 4 14.62 -12.39 -8.93
N TRP A 5 13.83 -11.35 -8.78
CA TRP A 5 13.67 -10.30 -9.77
C TRP A 5 13.39 -8.96 -9.10
N PHE A 6 13.68 -7.90 -9.85
CA PHE A 6 13.47 -6.52 -9.47
C PHE A 6 12.72 -5.84 -10.62
N SER A 7 11.68 -5.07 -10.29
CA SER A 7 11.01 -4.19 -11.23
C SER A 7 10.87 -2.80 -10.64
N TYR A 8 10.99 -1.81 -11.51
CA TYR A 8 10.72 -0.42 -11.20
C TYR A 8 10.01 0.22 -12.38
N THR A 9 8.88 0.87 -12.10
CA THR A 9 8.14 1.67 -13.05
C THR A 9 8.10 3.11 -12.57
N LEU A 10 8.41 4.02 -13.48
CA LEU A 10 8.21 5.46 -13.33
C LEU A 10 7.18 5.89 -14.36
N SER A 11 6.01 6.34 -13.91
CA SER A 11 4.92 6.72 -14.80
C SER A 11 4.13 7.91 -14.27
N TRP A 12 3.41 8.58 -15.17
CA TRP A 12 2.52 9.68 -14.87
C TRP A 12 1.15 9.34 -15.41
N SER A 13 0.12 9.52 -14.59
CA SER A 13 -1.27 9.43 -15.00
C SER A 13 -1.98 10.73 -14.64
N GLU A 14 -2.57 11.37 -15.64
CA GLU A 14 -3.23 12.66 -15.51
C GLU A 14 -4.61 12.58 -16.16
N ASN A 15 -5.56 13.34 -15.63
CA ASN A 15 -6.90 13.50 -16.17
C ASN A 15 -7.11 14.95 -16.60
N LYS A 16 -7.94 15.14 -17.63
CA LYS A 16 -8.49 16.44 -18.02
C LYS A 16 -9.99 16.28 -18.23
N ILE A 17 -10.78 16.97 -17.42
CA ILE A 17 -12.24 16.95 -17.47
C ILE A 17 -12.72 18.39 -17.45
N ASP A 18 -13.55 18.75 -18.42
CA ASP A 18 -14.13 20.09 -18.52
C ASP A 18 -14.96 20.40 -17.27
N GLY A 19 -14.77 21.59 -16.71
CA GLY A 19 -15.39 22.05 -15.47
C GLY A 19 -14.69 21.60 -14.18
N ILE A 20 -13.65 20.77 -14.26
CA ILE A 20 -12.85 20.34 -13.10
C ILE A 20 -11.49 21.02 -13.12
N ASN A 21 -10.97 21.39 -11.94
CA ASN A 21 -9.63 21.95 -11.76
C ASN A 21 -9.33 23.13 -12.72
N ASN A 22 -10.27 24.06 -12.88
CA ASN A 22 -10.16 25.19 -13.81
C ASN A 22 -9.93 24.80 -15.29
N ASN A 23 -10.38 23.62 -15.71
CA ASN A 23 -10.11 23.01 -17.03
C ASN A 23 -8.64 22.62 -17.27
N ASP A 24 -7.83 22.59 -16.22
CA ASP A 24 -6.43 22.17 -16.28
C ASP A 24 -6.28 20.67 -15.98
N TRP A 25 -5.16 20.12 -16.43
CA TRP A 25 -4.77 18.75 -16.08
C TRP A 25 -4.58 18.61 -14.57
N TYR A 26 -4.94 17.45 -14.04
CA TYR A 26 -4.70 17.09 -12.66
C TYR A 26 -4.23 15.65 -12.54
N THR A 27 -3.51 15.35 -11.46
CA THR A 27 -3.00 13.99 -11.25
C THR A 27 -4.17 13.03 -11.03
N ALA A 28 -4.20 11.93 -11.78
CA ALA A 28 -5.24 10.93 -11.63
C ALA A 28 -5.12 10.26 -10.25
N SER A 29 -6.25 9.94 -9.61
CA SER A 29 -6.23 9.30 -8.29
C SER A 29 -5.63 7.89 -8.32
N ASN A 30 -5.48 7.26 -9.47
CA ASN A 30 -4.78 5.99 -9.64
C ASN A 30 -3.31 6.15 -10.06
N ASP A 31 -2.77 7.38 -10.14
CA ASP A 31 -1.36 7.63 -10.40
C ASP A 31 -0.47 6.98 -9.34
N ARG A 32 0.49 6.18 -9.82
CA ARG A 32 1.53 5.55 -9.03
C ARG A 32 2.88 5.97 -9.59
N ARG A 33 3.33 7.17 -9.21
CA ARG A 33 4.56 7.79 -9.75
C ARG A 33 5.75 6.86 -9.73
N HIS A 34 6.00 6.24 -8.59
CA HIS A 34 7.02 5.20 -8.43
C HIS A 34 6.34 3.90 -8.01
N ASP A 35 6.62 2.81 -8.71
CA ASP A 35 6.21 1.46 -8.35
C ASP A 35 7.44 0.55 -8.36
N ILE A 36 7.77 -0.04 -7.21
CA ILE A 36 8.91 -0.93 -7.04
C ILE A 36 8.41 -2.27 -6.51
N SER A 37 8.88 -3.35 -7.12
CA SER A 37 8.67 -4.70 -6.62
C SER A 37 10.00 -5.46 -6.62
N ILE A 38 10.32 -6.08 -5.49
CA ILE A 38 11.53 -6.88 -5.28
C ILE A 38 11.09 -8.24 -4.78
N VAL A 39 11.47 -9.30 -5.49
CA VAL A 39 11.21 -10.68 -5.07
C VAL A 39 12.53 -11.42 -4.96
N ALA A 40 12.71 -12.07 -3.82
CA ALA A 40 13.86 -12.90 -3.50
C ALA A 40 13.39 -14.29 -3.08
N MET A 41 14.07 -15.31 -3.58
CA MET A 41 13.87 -16.70 -3.25
C MET A 41 15.22 -17.33 -2.95
N TYR A 42 15.31 -18.07 -1.86
CA TYR A 42 16.56 -18.67 -1.42
C TYR A 42 16.34 -20.10 -0.95
N LYS A 43 16.94 -21.05 -1.68
CA LYS A 43 17.02 -22.45 -1.24
C LYS A 43 18.14 -22.59 -0.22
N LEU A 44 17.78 -22.70 1.05
CA LEU A 44 18.71 -22.88 2.18
C LEU A 44 19.32 -24.29 2.16
N ASN A 45 18.49 -25.31 1.91
CA ASN A 45 18.91 -26.71 1.70
C ASN A 45 17.78 -27.49 1.00
N HIS A 46 17.94 -28.81 0.84
CA HIS A 46 16.95 -29.68 0.18
C HIS A 46 15.56 -29.73 0.85
N LYS A 47 15.43 -29.24 2.08
CA LYS A 47 14.15 -29.18 2.81
C LYS A 47 13.62 -27.78 2.97
N TRP A 48 14.49 -26.76 3.00
CA TRP A 48 14.11 -25.42 3.41
C TRP A 48 14.31 -24.42 2.28
N ASP A 49 13.22 -23.74 1.93
CA ASP A 49 13.17 -22.66 0.94
C ASP A 49 12.58 -21.41 1.59
N LEU A 50 13.21 -20.26 1.37
CA LEU A 50 12.77 -18.94 1.84
C LEU A 50 12.28 -18.11 0.67
N SER A 51 11.27 -17.27 0.89
CA SER A 51 10.82 -16.27 -0.07
C SER A 51 10.58 -14.94 0.63
N ALA A 52 10.95 -13.84 -0.01
CA ALA A 52 10.64 -12.49 0.44
C ALA A 52 10.13 -11.67 -0.74
N THR A 53 9.11 -10.84 -0.49
CA THR A 53 8.58 -9.90 -1.46
C THR A 53 8.47 -8.54 -0.80
N TRP A 54 9.16 -7.55 -1.35
CA TRP A 54 9.05 -6.17 -0.92
C TRP A 54 8.43 -5.35 -2.04
N VAL A 55 7.36 -4.63 -1.71
CA VAL A 55 6.67 -3.74 -2.65
C VAL A 55 6.65 -2.33 -2.09
N TYR A 56 6.76 -1.34 -2.96
CA TYR A 56 6.63 0.08 -2.65
C TYR A 56 5.87 0.77 -3.77
N THR A 57 4.92 1.62 -3.41
CA THR A 57 4.30 2.54 -4.36
C THR A 57 4.19 3.95 -3.78
N SER A 58 4.35 4.96 -4.63
CA SER A 58 4.02 6.33 -4.25
C SER A 58 2.58 6.44 -3.77
N GLY A 59 2.37 7.35 -2.83
CA GLY A 59 1.05 7.63 -2.29
C GLY A 59 0.07 8.10 -3.36
N GLN A 60 -1.19 7.73 -3.14
CA GLN A 60 -2.30 8.11 -3.99
C GLN A 60 -2.46 9.62 -4.05
N ALA A 61 -2.71 10.17 -5.23
CA ALA A 61 -3.09 11.57 -5.36
C ALA A 61 -4.50 11.79 -4.77
N LEU A 62 -4.67 12.85 -3.98
CA LEU A 62 -5.91 13.16 -3.28
C LEU A 62 -6.14 14.67 -3.18
N THR A 63 -7.41 15.04 -2.99
CA THR A 63 -7.81 16.43 -2.77
C THR A 63 -7.99 16.66 -1.28
N ALA A 64 -7.16 17.49 -0.68
CA ALA A 64 -7.26 17.90 0.72
C ALA A 64 -7.73 19.35 0.80
N PRO A 65 -8.49 19.72 1.85
CA PRO A 65 -8.88 21.11 2.06
C PRO A 65 -7.64 21.97 2.31
N SER A 66 -7.42 22.97 1.45
CA SER A 66 -6.30 23.91 1.54
C SER A 66 -6.54 25.00 2.59
N ALA A 67 -7.81 25.34 2.81
CA ALA A 67 -8.23 26.23 3.88
C ALA A 67 -9.62 25.85 4.39
N LYS A 68 -9.93 26.34 5.60
CA LYS A 68 -11.24 26.24 6.24
C LYS A 68 -11.65 27.65 6.66
N TYR A 69 -12.91 28.01 6.47
CA TYR A 69 -13.49 29.25 6.98
C TYR A 69 -14.89 29.00 7.53
N ASP A 70 -15.27 29.76 8.54
CA ASP A 70 -16.60 29.68 9.16
C ASP A 70 -17.42 30.90 8.73
N ILE A 71 -18.58 30.66 8.11
CA ILE A 71 -19.54 31.69 7.68
C ILE A 71 -20.92 31.27 8.19
N ASP A 72 -21.64 32.20 8.84
CA ASP A 72 -22.98 31.96 9.38
C ASP A 72 -23.08 30.68 10.25
N GLU A 73 -22.08 30.43 11.09
CA GLU A 73 -21.94 29.23 11.95
C GLU A 73 -21.72 27.90 11.19
N TRP A 74 -21.55 27.94 9.86
CA TRP A 74 -21.21 26.78 9.04
C TRP A 74 -19.73 26.78 8.67
N THR A 75 -19.09 25.62 8.89
CA THR A 75 -17.74 25.36 8.41
C THR A 75 -17.76 25.05 6.92
N HIS A 76 -16.98 25.81 6.15
CA HIS A 76 -16.76 25.61 4.73
C HIS A 76 -15.30 25.29 4.46
N TYR A 77 -15.08 24.37 3.51
CA TYR A 77 -13.75 23.98 3.07
C TYR A 77 -13.44 24.58 1.70
N TYR A 78 -12.24 25.14 1.58
CA TYR A 78 -11.66 25.59 0.33
C TYR A 78 -10.68 24.54 -0.19
N PHE A 79 -10.79 24.21 -1.48
CA PHE A 79 -9.89 23.31 -2.17
C PHE A 79 -9.20 24.08 -3.30
N ALA A 80 -7.88 24.26 -3.21
CA ALA A 80 -7.14 25.04 -4.20
C ALA A 80 -6.94 24.29 -5.53
N GLU A 81 -6.76 22.98 -5.46
CA GLU A 81 -6.44 22.12 -6.60
C GLU A 81 -7.05 20.72 -6.42
N HIS A 82 -7.45 20.11 -7.53
CA HIS A 82 -7.90 18.73 -7.51
C HIS A 82 -6.70 17.77 -7.56
N ASN A 83 -6.64 16.82 -6.63
CA ASN A 83 -5.60 15.79 -6.53
C ASN A 83 -4.15 16.33 -6.47
N GLY A 84 -3.95 17.53 -5.92
CA GLY A 84 -2.62 18.12 -5.77
C GLY A 84 -1.82 17.62 -4.56
N TYR A 85 -2.47 16.94 -3.61
CA TYR A 85 -1.82 16.34 -2.46
C TYR A 85 -1.57 14.85 -2.70
N ARG A 86 -0.68 14.26 -1.90
CA ARG A 86 -0.46 12.81 -1.90
C ARG A 86 -0.60 12.21 -0.51
N ALA A 87 -1.21 11.03 -0.47
CA ALA A 87 -1.17 10.15 0.69
C ALA A 87 0.29 9.78 1.06
N PRO A 88 0.52 9.27 2.27
CA PRO A 88 1.76 8.55 2.57
C PRO A 88 2.00 7.41 1.56
N ALA A 89 3.28 7.11 1.31
CA ALA A 89 3.64 6.01 0.43
C ALA A 89 3.18 4.66 1.01
N TYR A 90 2.81 3.73 0.12
CA TYR A 90 2.53 2.36 0.50
C TYR A 90 3.83 1.56 0.41
N HIS A 91 4.15 0.78 1.44
CA HIS A 91 5.17 -0.25 1.34
C HIS A 91 4.82 -1.47 2.18
N ARG A 92 5.20 -2.65 1.70
CA ARG A 92 4.99 -3.92 2.41
C ARG A 92 6.17 -4.88 2.21
N LEU A 93 6.59 -5.56 3.28
CA LEU A 93 7.48 -6.73 3.21
C LEU A 93 6.69 -7.98 3.58
N ASP A 94 6.64 -8.94 2.67
CA ASP A 94 6.09 -10.28 2.91
C ASP A 94 7.22 -11.28 2.99
N PHE A 95 7.12 -12.22 3.92
CA PHE A 95 8.13 -13.27 4.13
C PHE A 95 7.47 -14.64 4.21
N GLY A 96 8.13 -15.65 3.65
CA GLY A 96 7.67 -17.03 3.62
C GLY A 96 8.81 -18.02 3.80
N ILE A 97 8.50 -19.14 4.42
CA ILE A 97 9.40 -20.28 4.58
C ILE A 97 8.64 -21.58 4.36
N ASN A 98 9.24 -22.47 3.58
CA ASN A 98 8.71 -23.80 3.30
C ASN A 98 9.64 -24.86 3.86
N ASN A 99 9.06 -25.90 4.46
CA ASN A 99 9.73 -27.15 4.81
C ASN A 99 9.17 -28.30 3.96
N THR A 100 9.90 -28.71 2.94
CA THR A 100 9.58 -29.86 2.09
C THR A 100 10.24 -31.12 2.63
N LYS A 101 9.47 -32.20 2.79
CA LYS A 101 9.98 -33.52 3.14
C LYS A 101 9.40 -34.58 2.21
N GLU A 102 10.27 -35.13 1.38
CA GLU A 102 9.96 -36.22 0.46
C GLU A 102 9.92 -37.56 1.21
N ARG A 103 8.94 -38.40 0.86
CA ARG A 103 8.80 -39.79 1.31
C ARG A 103 8.54 -40.68 0.08
N PRO A 104 8.74 -42.01 0.17
CA PRO A 104 8.58 -42.90 -0.98
C PRO A 104 7.20 -42.88 -1.67
N LYS A 105 6.15 -42.45 -0.96
CA LYS A 105 4.76 -42.47 -1.45
C LYS A 105 4.10 -41.09 -1.53
N TYR A 106 4.75 -40.05 -1.00
CA TYR A 106 4.18 -38.70 -0.93
C TYR A 106 5.25 -37.69 -0.54
N THR A 107 5.02 -36.42 -0.86
CA THR A 107 5.79 -35.29 -0.36
C THR A 107 4.91 -34.44 0.52
N ARG A 108 5.40 -34.09 1.72
CA ARG A 108 4.71 -33.16 2.61
C ARG A 108 5.44 -31.83 2.65
N ILE A 109 4.68 -30.73 2.72
CA ILE A 109 5.20 -29.38 2.76
C ILE A 109 4.50 -28.62 3.88
N TRP A 110 5.27 -28.09 4.82
CA TRP A 110 4.81 -27.05 5.74
C TRP A 110 5.19 -25.70 5.18
N SER A 111 4.25 -24.78 5.11
CA SER A 111 4.47 -23.40 4.67
C SER A 111 4.07 -22.45 5.77
N PHE A 112 4.98 -21.55 6.13
CA PHE A 112 4.73 -20.47 7.07
C PHE A 112 4.94 -19.15 6.35
N GLY A 113 4.02 -18.21 6.54
CA GLY A 113 4.09 -16.90 5.93
C GLY A 113 3.76 -15.80 6.91
N VAL A 114 4.30 -14.62 6.65
CA VAL A 114 3.93 -13.38 7.32
C VAL A 114 3.74 -12.32 6.26
N TYR A 115 2.50 -11.87 6.10
CA TYR A 115 2.15 -10.71 5.30
C TYR A 115 2.40 -9.44 6.12
N ASN A 116 3.01 -8.42 5.50
CA ASN A 116 3.32 -7.14 6.14
C ASN A 116 4.15 -7.30 7.43
N LEU A 117 5.35 -7.86 7.29
CA LEU A 117 6.27 -8.28 8.35
C LEU A 117 6.58 -7.19 9.38
N TYR A 118 6.68 -5.92 8.96
CA TYR A 118 6.94 -4.79 9.87
C TYR A 118 5.66 -4.12 10.40
N ASN A 119 4.49 -4.71 10.16
CA ASN A 119 3.19 -4.25 10.65
C ASN A 119 2.90 -2.77 10.31
N HIS A 120 3.22 -2.34 9.09
CA HIS A 120 2.99 -0.96 8.68
C HIS A 120 1.55 -0.77 8.25
N TYR A 121 0.85 0.16 8.88
CA TYR A 121 -0.52 0.53 8.53
C TYR A 121 -0.50 1.42 7.29
N ASN A 122 -0.54 0.78 6.13
CA ASN A 122 -0.57 1.49 4.86
C ASN A 122 -1.94 2.16 4.61
N PRO A 123 -1.98 3.38 4.03
CA PRO A 123 -3.23 4.07 3.77
C PRO A 123 -4.09 3.31 2.74
N TYR A 124 -5.36 3.07 3.09
CA TYR A 124 -6.39 2.58 2.18
C TYR A 124 -7.40 3.69 1.85
N VAL A 125 -7.88 4.39 2.87
CA VAL A 125 -8.74 5.57 2.75
C VAL A 125 -8.19 6.67 3.65
N ILE A 126 -8.17 7.91 3.14
CA ILE A 126 -7.86 9.10 3.92
C ILE A 126 -9.08 10.00 3.90
N THR A 127 -9.53 10.43 5.08
CA THR A 127 -10.63 11.38 5.25
C THR A 127 -10.15 12.61 6.00
N PHE A 128 -10.85 13.72 5.80
CA PHE A 128 -10.60 14.98 6.47
C PHE A 128 -11.86 15.38 7.21
N GLU A 129 -11.75 15.55 8.52
CA GLU A 129 -12.86 15.86 9.42
C GLU A 129 -12.56 17.14 10.20
N ASN A 130 -13.61 17.80 10.69
CA ASN A 130 -13.43 18.92 11.61
C ASN A 130 -12.87 18.41 12.94
N ASP A 131 -11.85 19.08 13.48
CA ASP A 131 -11.33 18.80 14.82
C ASP A 131 -11.94 19.81 15.80
N ASP A 132 -13.08 19.45 16.41
CA ASP A 132 -13.80 20.34 17.34
C ASP A 132 -12.96 20.72 18.58
N THR A 133 -11.84 20.03 18.84
CA THR A 133 -10.92 20.35 19.94
C THR A 133 -9.95 21.50 19.62
N LYS A 134 -9.87 21.91 18.35
CA LYS A 134 -9.00 22.98 17.88
C LYS A 134 -9.82 24.00 17.08
N PRO A 135 -9.79 25.30 17.43
CA PRO A 135 -10.61 26.33 16.79
C PRO A 135 -10.54 26.37 15.25
N SER A 136 -9.46 25.87 14.66
CA SER A 136 -9.22 25.78 13.22
C SER A 136 -8.63 24.44 12.78
N GLY A 137 -8.77 23.38 13.60
CA GLY A 137 -8.16 22.10 13.29
C GLY A 137 -8.96 21.31 12.26
N THR A 138 -8.28 20.78 11.26
CA THR A 138 -8.76 19.66 10.45
C THR A 138 -8.04 18.41 10.94
N ARG A 139 -8.79 17.37 11.30
CA ARG A 139 -8.25 16.06 11.60
C ARG A 139 -8.18 15.24 10.32
N THR A 140 -7.00 14.73 10.01
CA THR A 140 -6.82 13.74 8.96
C THR A 140 -6.90 12.36 9.58
N GLU A 141 -7.86 11.54 9.13
CA GLU A 141 -7.95 10.14 9.52
C GLU A 141 -7.45 9.24 8.39
N GLN A 142 -6.69 8.22 8.77
CA GLN A 142 -6.19 7.20 7.86
C GLN A 142 -6.76 5.84 8.27
N TYR A 143 -7.45 5.20 7.34
CA TYR A 143 -7.91 3.83 7.49
C TYR A 143 -6.97 2.88 6.74
N SER A 144 -6.62 1.78 7.37
CA SER A 144 -5.73 0.74 6.83
C SER A 144 -6.43 -0.62 6.88
N LEU A 145 -6.32 -1.41 5.82
CA LEU A 145 -6.98 -2.72 5.76
C LEU A 145 -6.33 -3.75 6.66
N PHE A 146 -5.01 -3.92 6.53
CA PHE A 146 -4.29 -5.03 7.15
C PHE A 146 -2.95 -4.57 7.74
N GLY A 147 -2.75 -4.91 9.01
CA GLY A 147 -1.42 -4.94 9.63
C GLY A 147 -0.70 -6.25 9.29
N ILE A 148 0.01 -6.81 10.26
CA ILE A 148 0.68 -8.10 10.16
C ILE A 148 -0.35 -9.24 10.12
N ILE A 149 -0.19 -10.17 9.17
CA ILE A 149 -1.03 -11.39 9.09
C ILE A 149 -0.13 -12.62 9.00
N PRO A 150 -0.07 -13.46 10.06
CA PRO A 150 0.61 -14.74 9.99
C PRO A 150 -0.23 -15.79 9.26
N SER A 151 0.42 -16.74 8.60
CA SER A 151 -0.24 -17.87 7.93
C SER A 151 0.53 -19.17 8.09
N VAL A 152 -0.22 -20.27 8.13
CA VAL A 152 0.30 -21.65 8.17
C VAL A 152 -0.51 -22.51 7.22
N THR A 153 0.19 -23.26 6.38
CA THR A 153 -0.42 -24.22 5.44
C THR A 153 0.32 -25.55 5.51
N TYR A 154 -0.42 -26.65 5.43
CA TYR A 154 0.13 -27.98 5.28
C TYR A 154 -0.37 -28.62 3.99
N THR A 155 0.55 -29.01 3.11
CA THR A 155 0.27 -29.57 1.79
C THR A 155 0.83 -30.99 1.69
N ILE A 156 0.04 -31.92 1.17
CA ILE A 156 0.47 -33.27 0.80
C ILE A 156 0.37 -33.40 -0.73
N LYS A 157 1.43 -33.90 -1.36
CA LYS A 157 1.48 -34.26 -2.79
C LYS A 157 1.70 -35.77 -2.92
N PHE A 158 0.95 -36.43 -3.79
CA PHE A 158 1.04 -37.88 -4.04
C PHE A 158 1.86 -38.17 -5.28
#